data_AF-A0A108T407-F1
#
_entry.id   AF-A0A108T407-F1
#
_cell.length_a   1.000
_cell.length_b   1.000
_cell.length_c   1.000
_cell.angle_alpha   90.00
_cell.angle_beta   90.00
_cell.angle_gamma   90.00
#
_symmetry.space_group_name_H-M   'P 1'
#
loop_
_entity.id
_entity.type
_entity.pdbx_description
1 polymer ?
#
loop_
_entity_poly.entity_id
_entity_poly.type
_entity_poly.pdbx_seq_one_letter_code
_entity_poly.pdbx_strand_id
1 'polypeptide(L)'
;MRIAPNSKRQTLNDIFTKLSDLSWINRMTPPALHKSFEVRAKRTLDKFVDIIDKSAILPAVDAVVTDAAEYIVSVLAQEAIVSELGYREIPLPEVYKQQKSQNPGFDFIVLNARDVVLFGEAKFESGKNAYGSALSQIVRFISEQNDIADLVELYILIPVQVNRVNQGDKGFIAAFSSTNLNTNRLINNIQNNINYKTAKGYDELILVAVDML
;
A
#
# COMPACT_ATOMS: atom_id res chain seq x y z
N MET A 1 -4.69 3.45 -13.37
CA MET A 1 -5.38 4.68 -12.93
C MET A 1 -4.35 5.76 -12.63
N ARG A 2 -4.73 7.03 -12.72
CA ARG A 2 -3.87 8.18 -12.38
C ARG A 2 -4.66 9.16 -11.53
N ILE A 3 -4.11 9.48 -10.36
CA ILE A 3 -4.77 10.23 -9.29
C ILE A 3 -3.98 11.51 -9.06
N ALA A 4 -4.68 12.63 -8.87
CA ALA A 4 -4.09 13.88 -8.43
C ALA A 4 -4.63 14.20 -7.02
N PRO A 5 -3.78 14.12 -5.97
CA PRO A 5 -4.19 14.54 -4.63
C PRO A 5 -4.48 16.04 -4.57
N ASN A 6 -5.24 16.41 -3.54
CA ASN A 6 -5.32 17.81 -3.09
C ASN A 6 -3.95 18.25 -2.51
N SER A 7 -3.93 19.35 -1.75
CA SER A 7 -2.69 19.77 -1.08
C SER A 7 -2.10 18.66 -0.19
N LYS A 8 -0.78 18.45 -0.23
CA LYS A 8 -0.08 17.38 0.52
C LYS A 8 -0.44 17.34 2.00
N ARG A 9 -0.55 18.52 2.64
CA ARG A 9 -0.89 18.65 4.05
C ARG A 9 -2.33 18.24 4.36
N GLN A 10 -3.28 18.62 3.50
CA GLN A 10 -4.67 18.21 3.66
C GLN A 10 -4.78 16.68 3.52
N THR A 11 -4.12 16.12 2.50
CA THR A 11 -4.07 14.68 2.29
C THR A 11 -3.49 13.92 3.49
N LEU A 12 -2.42 14.41 4.12
CA LEU A 12 -1.89 13.78 5.34
C LEU A 12 -2.89 13.80 6.52
N ASN A 13 -3.62 14.90 6.71
CA ASN A 13 -4.65 14.97 7.76
C ASN A 13 -5.84 14.05 7.47
N ASP A 14 -6.25 13.96 6.21
CA ASP A 14 -7.31 13.06 5.75
C ASP A 14 -6.90 11.59 6.00
N ILE A 15 -5.65 11.25 5.66
CA ILE A 15 -5.05 9.95 5.96
C ILE A 15 -5.05 9.68 7.46
N PHE A 16 -4.61 10.63 8.29
CA PHE A 16 -4.58 10.43 9.74
C PHE A 16 -5.98 10.16 10.30
N THR A 17 -6.99 10.90 9.82
CA THR A 17 -8.38 10.71 10.23
C THR A 17 -8.86 9.31 9.85
N LYS A 18 -8.50 8.84 8.64
CA LYS A 18 -8.84 7.49 8.19
C LYS A 18 -8.13 6.40 8.99
N LEU A 19 -6.83 6.52 9.24
CA LEU A 19 -6.08 5.56 10.05
C LEU A 19 -6.59 5.52 11.50
N SER A 20 -7.16 6.62 11.98
CA SER A 20 -7.78 6.72 13.30
C SER A 20 -9.14 6.02 13.39
N ASP A 21 -9.76 5.65 12.26
CA ASP A 21 -10.95 4.80 12.26
C ASP A 21 -10.58 3.34 12.55
N LEU A 22 -10.71 2.96 13.82
CA LEU A 22 -10.44 1.60 14.30
C LEU A 22 -11.67 0.69 14.27
N SER A 23 -12.77 1.10 13.64
CA SER A 23 -14.01 0.32 13.58
C SER A 23 -13.84 -1.04 12.89
N TRP A 24 -12.81 -1.19 12.04
CA TRP A 24 -12.44 -2.45 11.40
C TRP A 24 -12.04 -3.53 12.41
N ILE A 25 -11.49 -3.17 13.59
CA ILE A 25 -11.07 -4.13 14.62
C ILE A 25 -12.28 -5.00 15.01
N ASN A 26 -13.41 -4.37 15.29
CA ASN A 26 -14.64 -5.06 15.67
C ASN A 26 -15.22 -5.90 14.53
N ARG A 27 -15.05 -5.47 13.27
CA ARG A 27 -15.61 -6.16 12.10
C ARG A 27 -14.76 -7.33 11.61
N MET A 28 -13.44 -7.25 11.76
CA MET A 28 -12.49 -8.13 11.07
C MET A 28 -11.64 -8.98 12.01
N THR A 29 -11.72 -8.77 13.33
CA THR A 29 -10.86 -9.48 14.28
C THR A 29 -11.67 -10.16 15.39
N PRO A 30 -11.19 -11.30 15.93
CA PRO A 30 -11.82 -11.95 17.07
C PRO A 30 -11.88 -11.05 18.30
N PRO A 31 -12.98 -11.06 19.09
CA PRO A 31 -13.11 -10.25 20.31
C PRO A 31 -11.95 -10.37 21.30
N ALA A 32 -11.39 -11.58 21.43
CA ALA A 32 -10.24 -11.84 22.29
C ALA A 32 -8.96 -11.06 21.90
N LEU A 33 -8.87 -10.57 20.66
CA LEU A 33 -7.70 -9.85 20.14
C LEU A 33 -7.95 -8.34 19.99
N HIS A 34 -9.16 -7.84 20.22
CA HIS A 34 -9.51 -6.41 20.02
C HIS A 34 -8.52 -5.49 20.72
N LYS A 35 -8.23 -5.76 22.00
CA LYS A 35 -7.29 -4.94 22.77
C LYS A 35 -5.86 -4.98 22.21
N SER A 36 -5.44 -6.12 21.67
CA SER A 36 -4.12 -6.26 21.05
C SER A 36 -4.00 -5.42 19.77
N PHE A 37 -5.04 -5.41 18.93
CA PHE A 37 -5.07 -4.58 17.73
C PHE A 37 -5.16 -3.09 18.07
N GLU A 38 -5.97 -2.69 19.06
CA GLU A 38 -6.04 -1.29 19.52
C GLU A 38 -4.67 -0.76 19.94
N VAL A 39 -3.91 -1.54 20.71
CA VAL A 39 -2.58 -1.16 21.17
C VAL A 39 -1.59 -1.05 19.99
N ARG A 40 -1.67 -1.93 19.00
CA ARG A 40 -0.82 -1.86 17.79
C ARG A 40 -1.16 -0.63 16.96
N ALA A 41 -2.45 -0.42 16.67
CA ALA A 41 -2.91 0.71 15.89
C ALA A 41 -2.53 2.05 16.54
N LYS A 42 -2.68 2.17 17.87
CA LYS A 42 -2.28 3.37 18.60
C LYS A 42 -0.79 3.71 18.41
N ARG A 43 0.11 2.72 18.46
CA ARG A 43 1.56 2.95 18.24
C ARG A 43 1.85 3.50 16.84
N THR A 44 1.14 3.00 15.84
CA THR A 44 1.27 3.47 14.46
C THR A 44 0.71 4.87 14.29
N LEU A 45 -0.43 5.18 14.91
CA LEU A 45 -0.98 6.54 14.93
C LEU A 45 -0.02 7.54 15.58
N ASP A 46 0.60 7.18 16.72
CA ASP A 46 1.58 8.03 17.40
C ASP A 46 2.81 8.31 16.48
N LYS A 47 3.27 7.30 15.73
CA LYS A 47 4.32 7.49 14.71
C LYS A 47 3.88 8.37 13.55
N PHE A 48 2.64 8.22 13.09
CA PHE A 48 2.12 9.01 11.98
C PHE A 48 1.99 10.50 12.34
N VAL A 49 1.63 10.82 13.59
CA VAL A 49 1.66 12.20 14.10
C VAL A 49 3.08 12.78 14.01
N ASP A 50 4.09 12.03 14.44
CA ASP A 50 5.50 12.45 14.35
C ASP A 50 5.93 12.69 12.88
N ILE A 51 5.48 11.84 11.95
CA ILE A 51 5.70 12.03 10.50
C ILE A 51 5.05 13.32 9.99
N ILE A 52 3.79 13.59 10.36
CA ILE A 52 3.08 14.82 9.97
C ILE A 52 3.84 16.05 10.47
N ASP A 53 4.21 16.06 11.75
CA ASP A 53 4.85 17.21 12.38
C ASP A 53 6.24 17.50 11.77
N LYS A 54 7.02 16.45 11.53
CA LYS A 54 8.36 16.56 10.94
C LYS A 54 8.32 16.88 9.44
N SER A 55 7.39 16.29 8.69
CA SER A 55 7.30 16.53 7.24
C SER A 55 6.96 17.97 6.88
N ALA A 56 6.37 18.73 7.81
CA ALA A 56 6.07 20.15 7.62
C ALA A 56 7.33 21.06 7.61
N ILE A 57 8.46 20.59 8.15
CA ILE A 57 9.67 21.40 8.36
C ILE A 57 10.93 20.81 7.72
N LEU A 58 10.92 19.52 7.35
CA LEU A 58 12.08 18.83 6.77
C LEU A 58 12.13 18.94 5.24
N PRO A 59 13.34 18.89 4.63
CA PRO A 59 13.48 18.90 3.19
C PRO A 59 12.94 17.60 2.56
N ALA A 60 12.50 17.67 1.30
CA ALA A 60 11.87 16.55 0.59
C ALA A 60 12.75 15.31 0.36
N VAL A 61 14.06 15.41 0.61
CA VAL A 61 15.02 14.29 0.52
C VAL A 61 15.23 13.59 1.86
N ASP A 62 14.63 14.10 2.94
CA ASP A 62 14.68 13.48 4.25
C ASP A 62 13.89 12.17 4.25
N ALA A 63 14.38 11.17 4.98
CA ALA A 63 13.74 9.87 5.08
C ALA A 63 12.30 9.99 5.62
N VAL A 64 12.06 10.87 6.60
CA VAL A 64 10.72 11.08 7.17
C VAL A 64 9.75 11.63 6.13
N VAL A 65 10.21 12.50 5.23
CA VAL A 65 9.38 13.03 4.15
C VAL A 65 9.13 11.98 3.07
N THR A 66 10.12 11.11 2.81
CA THR A 66 9.95 9.97 1.90
C THR A 66 8.91 9.01 2.44
N ASP A 67 9.02 8.60 3.70
CA ASP A 67 8.04 7.75 4.37
C ASP A 67 6.64 8.38 4.32
N ALA A 68 6.51 9.67 4.68
CA ALA A 68 5.26 10.41 4.60
C ALA A 68 4.64 10.34 3.18
N ALA A 69 5.47 10.52 2.16
CA ALA A 69 5.01 10.50 0.78
C ALA A 69 4.62 9.10 0.32
N GLU A 70 5.30 8.04 0.77
CA GLU A 70 4.91 6.66 0.50
C GLU A 70 3.57 6.32 1.17
N TYR A 71 3.28 6.80 2.39
CA TYR A 71 1.94 6.68 2.97
C TYR A 71 0.86 7.34 2.14
N ILE A 72 1.14 8.56 1.64
CA ILE A 72 0.21 9.26 0.75
C ILE A 72 -0.07 8.42 -0.48
N VAL A 73 0.97 7.87 -1.12
CA VAL A 73 0.82 7.00 -2.30
C VAL A 73 0.00 5.75 -1.96
N SER A 74 0.28 5.07 -0.84
CA SER A 74 -0.43 3.86 -0.39
C SER A 74 -1.92 4.11 -0.18
N VAL A 75 -2.27 5.12 0.62
CA VAL A 75 -3.66 5.36 1.02
C VAL A 75 -4.49 5.84 -0.16
N LEU A 76 -3.98 6.78 -0.95
CA LEU A 76 -4.70 7.27 -2.12
C LEU A 76 -4.88 6.18 -3.18
N ALA A 77 -3.88 5.32 -3.37
CA ALA A 77 -4.01 4.21 -4.31
C ALA A 77 -5.06 3.20 -3.83
N GLN A 78 -5.05 2.85 -2.56
CA GLN A 78 -6.07 1.98 -1.97
C GLN A 78 -7.48 2.58 -2.11
N GLU A 79 -7.64 3.87 -1.82
CA GLU A 79 -8.92 4.58 -1.94
C GLU A 79 -9.45 4.62 -3.36
N ALA A 80 -8.61 4.95 -4.33
CA ALA A 80 -9.02 4.96 -5.73
C ALA A 80 -9.42 3.56 -6.19
N ILE A 81 -8.70 2.51 -5.80
CA ILE A 81 -9.07 1.13 -6.13
C ILE A 81 -10.41 0.76 -5.51
N VAL A 82 -10.63 1.07 -4.23
CA VAL A 82 -11.88 0.76 -3.53
C VAL A 82 -13.06 1.51 -4.14
N SER A 83 -12.90 2.82 -4.41
CA SER A 83 -13.96 3.68 -4.91
C SER A 83 -14.26 3.50 -6.40
N GLU A 84 -13.24 3.36 -7.24
CA GLU A 84 -13.40 3.24 -8.70
C GLU A 84 -13.72 1.81 -9.15
N LEU A 85 -13.16 0.79 -8.47
CA LEU A 85 -13.32 -0.62 -8.86
C LEU A 85 -14.29 -1.39 -7.94
N GLY A 86 -14.76 -0.78 -6.85
CA GLY A 86 -15.64 -1.44 -5.89
C GLY A 86 -14.96 -2.57 -5.11
N TYR A 87 -13.64 -2.49 -4.94
CA TYR A 87 -12.86 -3.52 -4.25
C TYR A 87 -12.96 -3.36 -2.74
N ARG A 88 -12.72 -4.45 -1.99
CA ARG A 88 -12.81 -4.42 -0.52
C ARG A 88 -11.48 -3.98 0.07
N GLU A 89 -11.54 -2.94 0.90
CA GLU A 89 -10.42 -2.46 1.69
C GLU A 89 -10.03 -3.46 2.78
N ILE A 90 -8.72 -3.67 2.95
CA ILE A 90 -8.12 -4.26 4.15
C ILE A 90 -7.35 -3.15 4.85
N PRO A 91 -7.38 -3.03 6.20
CA PRO A 91 -6.59 -2.04 6.92
C PRO A 91 -5.12 -2.07 6.49
N LEU A 92 -4.40 -0.96 6.62
CA LEU A 92 -2.98 -0.96 6.29
C LEU A 92 -2.22 -1.95 7.18
N PRO A 93 -1.35 -2.81 6.63
CA PRO A 93 -0.42 -3.66 7.36
C PRO A 93 0.22 -2.97 8.57
N GLU A 94 0.64 -1.72 8.43
CA GLU A 94 1.33 -1.03 9.50
C GLU A 94 0.49 -0.82 10.79
N VAL A 95 -0.85 -0.77 10.70
CA VAL A 95 -1.68 -0.61 11.90
C VAL A 95 -1.86 -1.91 12.70
N TYR A 96 -1.48 -3.06 12.13
CA TYR A 96 -1.67 -4.35 12.80
C TYR A 96 -0.49 -5.32 12.78
N LYS A 97 0.47 -5.19 11.86
CA LYS A 97 1.64 -6.07 11.81
C LYS A 97 2.60 -5.79 12.96
N GLN A 98 3.25 -6.82 13.49
CA GLN A 98 4.40 -6.58 14.35
C GLN A 98 5.60 -6.20 13.48
N GLN A 99 6.16 -5.00 13.68
CA GLN A 99 7.38 -4.61 13.00
C GLN A 99 8.50 -5.60 13.36
N LYS A 100 8.84 -6.51 12.45
CA LYS A 100 10.06 -7.30 12.51
C LYS A 100 11.14 -6.51 11.77
N SER A 101 12.23 -6.22 12.45
CA SER A 101 13.45 -5.78 11.78
C SER A 101 13.81 -6.83 10.72
N GLN A 102 14.08 -6.39 9.48
CA GLN A 102 14.59 -7.18 8.33
C GLN A 102 13.60 -7.74 7.30
N ASN A 103 12.27 -7.62 7.43
CA ASN A 103 11.41 -8.00 6.30
C ASN A 103 10.23 -7.03 6.10
N PRO A 104 10.38 -5.99 5.26
CA PRO A 104 9.24 -5.16 4.89
C PRO A 104 8.29 -6.05 4.07
N GLY A 105 7.08 -6.23 4.57
CA GLY A 105 5.98 -6.77 3.77
C GLY A 105 5.43 -5.70 2.83
N PHE A 106 4.33 -6.03 2.15
CA PHE A 106 3.63 -5.06 1.30
C PHE A 106 3.02 -3.91 2.12
N ASP A 107 2.89 -2.74 1.48
CA ASP A 107 2.43 -1.50 2.08
C ASP A 107 0.92 -1.47 2.33
N PHE A 108 0.13 -2.10 1.46
CA PHE A 108 -1.33 -2.17 1.57
C PHE A 108 -1.89 -3.39 0.87
N ILE A 109 -3.14 -3.74 1.18
CA ILE A 109 -3.82 -4.93 0.64
C ILE A 109 -5.26 -4.57 0.31
N VAL A 110 -5.80 -5.16 -0.76
CA VAL A 110 -7.22 -5.11 -1.09
C VAL A 110 -7.69 -6.50 -1.54
N LEU A 111 -9.00 -6.73 -1.48
CA LEU A 111 -9.63 -7.88 -2.14
C LEU A 111 -10.38 -7.40 -3.37
N ASN A 112 -10.13 -8.00 -4.52
CA ASN A 112 -10.89 -7.69 -5.72
C ASN A 112 -12.33 -8.23 -5.66
N ALA A 113 -13.13 -7.98 -6.69
CA ALA A 113 -14.52 -8.43 -6.77
C ALA A 113 -14.71 -9.96 -6.68
N ARG A 114 -13.64 -10.76 -6.85
CA ARG A 114 -13.63 -12.22 -6.74
C ARG A 114 -13.07 -12.72 -5.40
N ASP A 115 -12.81 -11.81 -4.45
CA ASP A 115 -12.10 -12.07 -3.19
C ASP A 115 -10.67 -12.61 -3.39
N VAL A 116 -10.00 -12.24 -4.49
CA VAL A 116 -8.56 -12.49 -4.68
C VAL A 116 -7.78 -11.40 -3.95
N VAL A 117 -6.73 -11.80 -3.22
CA VAL A 117 -5.84 -10.87 -2.49
C VAL A 117 -4.93 -10.16 -3.48
N LEU A 118 -4.96 -8.83 -3.47
CA LEU A 118 -4.01 -8.00 -4.20
C LEU A 118 -3.04 -7.34 -3.21
N PHE A 119 -1.75 -7.64 -3.36
CA PHE A 119 -0.68 -7.08 -2.55
C PHE A 119 -0.15 -5.79 -3.18
N GLY A 120 -0.24 -4.69 -2.44
CA GLY A 120 0.10 -3.35 -2.91
C GLY A 120 1.44 -2.86 -2.40
N GLU A 121 2.28 -2.42 -3.32
CA GLU A 121 3.55 -1.75 -3.06
C GLU A 121 3.47 -0.29 -3.50
N ALA A 122 3.85 0.62 -2.61
CA ALA A 122 3.92 2.05 -2.84
C ALA A 122 5.37 2.51 -2.87
N LYS A 123 5.72 3.33 -3.87
CA LYS A 123 7.04 3.96 -3.95
C LYS A 123 6.94 5.44 -4.23
N PHE A 124 7.75 6.21 -3.52
CA PHE A 124 7.93 7.64 -3.78
C PHE A 124 9.38 7.93 -4.21
N GLU A 125 9.52 8.66 -5.31
CA GLU A 125 10.79 9.24 -5.74
C GLU A 125 10.61 10.73 -6.04
N SER A 126 11.35 11.56 -5.30
CA SER A 126 11.29 13.01 -5.49
C SER A 126 11.67 13.41 -6.92
N GLY A 127 10.75 14.11 -7.60
CA GLY A 127 10.92 14.61 -8.96
C GLY A 127 10.96 13.52 -10.05
N LYS A 128 10.62 12.27 -9.74
CA LYS A 128 10.68 11.13 -10.68
C LYS A 128 9.44 10.26 -10.62
N ASN A 129 9.26 9.47 -11.66
CA ASN A 129 8.21 8.45 -11.69
C ASN A 129 8.73 7.17 -11.05
N ALA A 130 8.10 6.71 -9.97
CA ALA A 130 8.59 5.60 -9.16
C ALA A 130 8.05 4.22 -9.59
N TYR A 131 7.40 4.11 -10.76
CA TYR A 131 6.82 2.83 -11.23
C TYR A 131 7.87 1.72 -11.34
N GLY A 132 9.11 2.06 -11.73
CA GLY A 132 10.19 1.09 -11.89
C GLY A 132 10.57 0.45 -10.57
N SER A 133 10.63 1.26 -9.51
CA SER A 133 10.94 0.85 -8.14
C SER A 133 9.79 0.06 -7.51
N ALA A 134 8.53 0.47 -7.71
CA ALA A 134 7.39 -0.30 -7.21
C ALA A 134 7.32 -1.70 -7.85
N LEU A 135 7.48 -1.78 -9.17
CA LEU A 135 7.45 -3.05 -9.89
C LEU A 135 8.65 -3.95 -9.55
N SER A 136 9.87 -3.40 -9.41
CA SER A 136 11.03 -4.21 -9.02
C SER A 136 10.87 -4.79 -7.62
N GLN A 137 10.31 -4.01 -6.70
CA GLN A 137 10.07 -4.42 -5.33
C GLN A 137 9.00 -5.51 -5.24
N ILE A 138 7.91 -5.43 -6.01
CA ILE A 138 6.92 -6.51 -6.14
C ILE A 138 7.58 -7.82 -6.59
N VAL A 139 8.39 -7.77 -7.65
CA VAL A 139 9.09 -8.96 -8.17
C VAL A 139 10.06 -9.52 -7.12
N ARG A 140 10.74 -8.63 -6.37
CA ARG A 140 11.62 -9.05 -5.27
C ARG A 140 10.85 -9.76 -4.17
N PHE A 141 9.74 -9.18 -3.70
CA PHE A 141 8.90 -9.77 -2.66
C PHE A 141 8.33 -11.12 -3.03
N ILE A 142 7.93 -11.31 -4.28
CA ILE A 142 7.55 -12.62 -4.82
C ILE A 142 8.72 -13.60 -4.73
N SER A 143 9.92 -13.20 -5.17
CA SER A 143 11.09 -14.07 -5.16
C SER A 143 11.58 -14.43 -3.74
N GLU A 144 11.39 -13.52 -2.79
CA GLU A 144 11.70 -13.68 -1.37
C GLU A 144 10.58 -14.39 -0.59
N GLN A 145 9.46 -14.70 -1.25
CA GLN A 145 8.25 -15.29 -0.65
C GLN A 145 7.65 -14.44 0.49
N ASN A 146 7.79 -13.11 0.43
CA ASN A 146 7.26 -12.21 1.44
C ASN A 146 5.74 -12.16 1.44
N ASP A 147 5.13 -12.33 0.26
CA ASP A 147 3.68 -12.52 0.09
C ASP A 147 3.16 -13.76 0.83
N ILE A 148 3.98 -14.82 0.93
CA ILE A 148 3.66 -16.04 1.70
C ILE A 148 3.94 -15.83 3.19
N ALA A 149 5.06 -15.19 3.54
CA ALA A 149 5.42 -14.92 4.93
C ALA A 149 4.37 -14.04 5.64
N ASP A 150 3.79 -13.08 4.92
CA ASP A 150 2.75 -12.17 5.40
C ASP A 150 1.42 -12.87 5.74
N LEU A 151 1.18 -14.08 5.22
CA LEU A 151 -0.09 -14.80 5.41
C LEU A 151 -0.40 -15.11 6.87
N VAL A 152 0.62 -15.27 7.72
CA VAL A 152 0.44 -15.54 9.16
C VAL A 152 -0.35 -14.44 9.84
N GLU A 153 -0.05 -13.18 9.51
CA GLU A 153 -0.74 -12.03 10.10
C GLU A 153 -2.08 -11.78 9.40
N LEU A 154 -2.15 -12.01 8.08
CA LEU A 154 -3.39 -11.87 7.31
C LEU A 154 -4.45 -12.91 7.65
N TYR A 155 -4.06 -14.09 8.12
CA TYR A 155 -4.99 -15.15 8.49
C TYR A 155 -5.98 -14.69 9.58
N ILE A 156 -5.59 -13.75 10.43
CA ILE A 156 -6.50 -13.20 11.45
C ILE A 156 -7.61 -12.36 10.81
N LEU A 157 -7.33 -11.67 9.71
CA LEU A 157 -8.26 -10.74 9.05
C LEU A 157 -9.08 -11.41 7.93
N ILE A 158 -8.45 -12.29 7.15
CA ILE A 158 -8.98 -12.85 5.90
C ILE A 158 -8.64 -14.35 5.73
N PRO A 159 -9.02 -15.21 6.69
CA PRO A 159 -8.59 -16.61 6.73
C PRO A 159 -8.98 -17.42 5.50
N VAL A 160 -10.13 -17.12 4.88
CA VAL A 160 -10.61 -17.81 3.67
C VAL A 160 -9.71 -17.49 2.46
N GLN A 161 -9.34 -16.22 2.29
CA GLN A 161 -8.57 -15.74 1.15
C GLN A 161 -7.10 -16.17 1.24
N VAL A 162 -6.54 -16.29 2.45
CA VAL A 162 -5.18 -16.82 2.66
C VAL A 162 -4.97 -18.19 2.01
N ASN A 163 -5.97 -19.07 2.05
CA ASN A 163 -5.89 -20.39 1.42
C ASN A 163 -5.73 -20.31 -0.11
N ARG A 164 -6.34 -19.30 -0.73
CA ARG A 164 -6.24 -19.06 -2.18
C ARG A 164 -4.86 -18.53 -2.55
N VAL A 165 -4.29 -17.62 -1.75
CA VAL A 165 -2.93 -17.11 -1.97
C VAL A 165 -1.89 -18.24 -1.98
N ASN A 166 -2.03 -19.21 -1.07
CA ASN A 166 -1.17 -20.40 -1.03
C ASN A 166 -1.28 -21.29 -2.29
N GLN A 167 -2.38 -21.20 -3.04
CA GLN A 167 -2.59 -21.92 -4.30
C GLN A 167 -2.11 -21.14 -5.52
N GLY A 168 -1.64 -19.90 -5.33
CA GLY A 168 -1.19 -19.00 -6.40
C GLY A 168 -2.22 -17.96 -6.82
N ASP A 169 -3.45 -18.03 -6.30
CA ASP A 169 -4.55 -17.11 -6.61
C ASP A 169 -4.34 -15.79 -5.87
N LYS A 170 -3.54 -14.90 -6.48
CA LYS A 170 -3.16 -13.60 -5.96
C LYS A 170 -2.85 -12.65 -7.11
N GLY A 171 -2.94 -11.36 -6.82
CA GLY A 171 -2.48 -10.31 -7.72
C GLY A 171 -1.70 -9.24 -6.99
N PHE A 172 -1.34 -8.19 -7.72
CA PHE A 172 -0.43 -7.16 -7.24
C PHE A 172 -0.88 -5.76 -7.65
N ILE A 173 -0.48 -4.77 -6.86
CA ILE A 173 -0.71 -3.37 -7.13
C ILE A 173 0.63 -2.65 -7.05
N ALA A 174 0.99 -1.93 -8.11
CA ALA A 174 2.12 -1.01 -8.07
C ALA A 174 1.56 0.41 -7.99
N ALA A 175 1.63 1.01 -6.81
CA ALA A 175 1.35 2.41 -6.56
C ALA A 175 2.66 3.21 -6.58
N PHE A 176 2.67 4.35 -7.25
CA PHE A 176 3.90 5.11 -7.40
C PHE A 176 3.68 6.61 -7.54
N SER A 177 4.64 7.39 -7.04
CA SER A 177 4.72 8.81 -7.34
C SER A 177 4.91 9.01 -8.84
N SER A 178 4.13 9.93 -9.40
CA SER A 178 4.09 10.29 -10.80
C SER A 178 4.40 11.78 -10.96
N THR A 179 5.07 12.10 -12.06
CA THR A 179 5.32 13.49 -12.47
C THR A 179 4.34 13.91 -13.55
N ASN A 180 4.46 15.13 -14.08
CA ASN A 180 3.70 15.60 -15.25
C ASN A 180 3.99 14.84 -16.58
N LEU A 181 4.62 13.66 -16.53
CA LEU A 181 4.85 12.81 -17.69
C LEU A 181 3.51 12.48 -18.37
N ASN A 182 3.44 12.67 -19.69
CA ASN A 182 2.25 12.32 -20.45
C ASN A 182 1.85 10.85 -20.24
N THR A 183 0.55 10.59 -20.04
CA THR A 183 0.02 9.26 -19.72
C THR A 183 0.37 8.19 -20.76
N ASN A 184 0.31 8.50 -22.06
CA ASN A 184 0.66 7.51 -23.10
C ASN A 184 2.15 7.15 -23.05
N ARG A 185 3.00 8.14 -22.78
CA ARG A 185 4.44 7.90 -22.59
C ARG A 185 4.72 7.09 -21.34
N LEU A 186 4.02 7.36 -20.24
CA LEU A 186 4.11 6.58 -19.01
C LEU A 186 3.71 5.11 -19.26
N ILE A 187 2.58 4.87 -19.92
CA ILE A 187 2.11 3.52 -20.28
C ILE A 187 3.15 2.80 -21.13
N ASN A 188 3.66 3.44 -22.18
CA ASN A 188 4.69 2.86 -23.05
C ASN A 188 5.96 2.49 -22.27
N ASN A 189 6.39 3.35 -21.34
CA ASN A 189 7.55 3.08 -20.51
C ASN A 189 7.31 1.88 -19.57
N ILE A 190 6.12 1.77 -18.97
CA ILE A 190 5.76 0.65 -18.10
C ILE A 190 5.69 -0.66 -18.90
N GLN A 191 5.06 -0.66 -20.07
CA GLN A 191 4.93 -1.87 -20.91
C GLN A 191 6.29 -2.43 -21.35
N ASN A 192 7.30 -1.56 -21.48
CA ASN A 192 8.67 -1.96 -21.80
C ASN A 192 9.49 -2.43 -20.58
N ASN A 193 9.02 -2.19 -19.36
CA ASN A 193 9.71 -2.60 -18.13
C ASN A 193 9.67 -4.13 -17.95
N ILE A 194 10.80 -4.74 -17.59
CA ILE A 194 10.90 -6.20 -17.42
C ILE A 194 10.08 -6.70 -16.22
N ASN A 195 10.06 -5.95 -15.12
CA ASN A 195 9.31 -6.31 -13.92
C ASN A 195 7.80 -6.22 -14.15
N TYR A 196 7.33 -5.29 -14.99
CA TYR A 196 5.93 -5.28 -15.45
C TYR A 196 5.57 -6.59 -16.18
N LYS A 197 6.46 -7.07 -17.07
CA LYS A 197 6.23 -8.31 -17.83
C LYS A 197 6.15 -9.53 -16.92
N THR A 198 6.88 -9.53 -15.81
CA THR A 198 6.80 -10.56 -14.75
C THR A 198 5.51 -10.43 -13.94
N ALA A 199 5.23 -9.24 -13.40
CA ALA A 199 4.10 -9.01 -12.49
C ALA A 199 2.72 -9.15 -13.18
N LYS A 200 2.62 -8.92 -14.49
CA LYS A 200 1.34 -9.07 -15.23
C LYS A 200 0.89 -10.53 -15.41
N GLY A 201 1.73 -11.51 -15.04
CA GLY A 201 1.40 -12.94 -15.17
C GLY A 201 0.50 -13.50 -14.06
N TYR A 202 0.21 -12.69 -13.04
CA TYR A 202 -0.67 -13.02 -11.92
C TYR A 202 -2.14 -12.68 -12.22
N ASP A 203 -3.05 -13.05 -11.31
CA ASP A 203 -4.51 -12.91 -11.53
C ASP A 203 -4.93 -11.49 -11.91
N GLU A 204 -4.23 -10.50 -11.35
CA GLU A 204 -4.47 -9.09 -11.60
C GLU A 204 -3.22 -8.27 -11.29
N LEU A 205 -2.94 -7.28 -12.14
CA LEU A 205 -1.94 -6.24 -11.88
C LEU A 205 -2.59 -4.87 -12.07
N ILE A 206 -2.67 -4.08 -11.00
CA ILE A 206 -3.14 -2.69 -11.06
C ILE A 206 -1.95 -1.75 -10.96
N LEU A 207 -1.93 -0.75 -11.82
CA LEU A 207 -0.94 0.33 -11.80
C LEU A 207 -1.64 1.63 -11.39
N VAL A 208 -1.15 2.23 -10.31
CA VAL A 208 -1.70 3.48 -9.75
C VAL A 208 -0.63 4.55 -9.73
N ALA A 209 -0.77 5.54 -10.61
CA ALA A 209 0.07 6.72 -10.63
C ALA A 209 -0.54 7.79 -9.71
N VAL A 210 0.20 8.27 -8.71
CA VAL A 210 -0.22 9.36 -7.82
C VAL A 210 0.64 10.58 -8.13
N ASP A 211 0.05 11.65 -8.64
CA ASP A 211 0.77 12.87 -9.02
C ASP A 211 1.23 13.64 -7.77
N MET A 212 2.54 13.66 -7.51
CA MET A 212 3.12 14.15 -6.24
C MET A 212 3.95 15.43 -6.39
N LEU A 213 3.64 16.25 -7.41
CA LEU A 213 4.35 17.48 -7.81
C LEU A 213 4.95 18.28 -6.65
#